data_AF-A0A962MHS6-F1
#
_entry.id   AF-A0A962MHS6-F1
#
_cell.length_a   1.000
_cell.length_b   1.000
_cell.length_c   1.000
_cell.angle_alpha   90.00
_cell.angle_beta   90.00
_cell.angle_gamma   90.00
#
_symmetry.space_group_name_H-M   'P 1'
#
loop_
_entity.id
_entity.type
_entity.pdbx_description
1 polymer ?
#
loop_
_entity_poly.entity_id
_entity_poly.type
_entity_poly.pdbx_seq_one_letter_code
_entity_poly.pdbx_strand_id
1 'polypeptide(L)'
;IVVKVRDIDDRDQAATLVGQDLAIQRQQLPALDDDEVYWADLEGLEVVNLEGINFGRIERLFQTGANDVMVIRGERERLVPFLRDQVIKQIDFENRRIDVDWDADF
;
A
#
# COMPACT_ATOMS: atom_id res chain seq x y z
N ILE A 1 15.41 14.39 2.54
CA ILE A 1 15.01 14.80 3.92
C ILE A 1 16.19 14.51 4.85
N VAL A 2 16.46 15.37 5.83
CA VAL A 2 17.49 15.16 6.87
C VAL A 2 16.78 15.25 8.22
N VAL A 3 17.09 14.32 9.13
CA VAL A 3 16.47 14.23 10.46
C VAL A 3 17.52 14.20 11.57
N LYS A 4 17.21 14.81 12.72
CA LYS A 4 18.00 14.70 13.96
C LYS A 4 17.34 13.68 14.87
N VAL A 5 18.04 12.60 15.17
CA VAL A 5 17.62 11.64 16.19
C VAL A 5 17.99 12.19 17.56
N ARG A 6 17.07 12.12 18.52
CA ARG A 6 17.31 12.57 19.89
C ARG A 6 18.49 11.79 20.47
N ASP A 7 19.36 12.48 21.21
CA ASP A 7 20.52 11.90 21.92
C ASP A 7 21.62 11.27 21.03
N ILE A 8 21.60 11.54 19.70
CA ILE A 8 22.66 11.18 18.75
C ILE A 8 23.34 12.44 18.22
N ASP A 9 24.42 12.87 18.85
CA ASP A 9 24.97 14.24 18.71
C ASP A 9 26.29 14.32 17.94
N ASP A 10 26.85 13.18 17.52
CA ASP A 10 28.07 13.15 16.72
C ASP A 10 27.97 12.22 15.49
N ARG A 11 28.96 12.38 14.60
CA ARG A 11 29.04 11.66 13.33
C ARG A 11 29.18 10.16 13.52
N ASP A 12 29.95 9.72 14.50
CA ASP A 12 30.26 8.30 14.69
C ASP A 12 29.03 7.56 15.21
N GLN A 13 28.27 8.18 16.12
CA GLN A 13 26.97 7.67 16.56
C GLN A 13 25.96 7.60 15.40
N ALA A 14 25.85 8.65 14.60
CA ALA A 14 24.94 8.66 13.44
C ALA A 14 25.31 7.59 12.40
N ALA A 15 26.61 7.32 12.21
CA ALA A 15 27.08 6.29 11.29
C ALA A 15 26.59 4.88 11.67
N THR A 16 26.38 4.60 12.97
CA THR A 16 25.85 3.30 13.43
C THR A 16 24.41 3.02 12.99
N LEU A 17 23.65 4.06 12.62
CA LEU A 17 22.27 3.96 12.18
C LEU A 17 22.14 3.75 10.66
N VAL A 18 23.25 3.81 9.92
CA VAL A 18 23.24 3.65 8.46
C VAL A 18 22.82 2.23 8.10
N GLY A 19 21.80 2.12 7.24
CA GLY A 19 21.25 0.84 6.78
C GLY A 19 20.25 0.19 7.74
N GLN A 20 19.92 0.84 8.86
CA GLN A 20 18.85 0.40 9.76
C GLN A 20 17.48 0.80 9.22
N ASP A 21 16.46 -0.01 9.53
CA ASP A 21 15.07 0.32 9.23
C ASP A 21 14.50 1.30 10.25
N LEU A 22 13.75 2.30 9.75
CA LEU A 22 12.97 3.20 10.58
C LEU A 22 11.51 2.76 10.58
N ALA A 23 11.00 2.36 11.74
CA ALA A 23 9.62 1.89 11.89
C ALA A 23 8.95 2.51 13.12
N ILE A 24 7.62 2.58 13.08
CA ILE A 24 6.77 2.90 14.22
C ILE A 24 5.82 1.73 14.48
N GLN A 25 5.32 1.63 15.71
CA GLN A 25 4.28 0.64 15.99
C GLN A 25 2.99 1.03 15.29
N ARG A 26 2.22 0.03 14.83
CA ARG A 26 0.94 0.25 14.16
C ARG A 26 -0.05 1.08 14.97
N GLN A 27 -0.03 0.96 16.30
CA GLN A 27 -0.88 1.73 17.23
C GLN A 27 -0.50 3.21 17.34
N GLN A 28 0.69 3.58 16.86
CA GLN A 28 1.17 4.97 16.84
C GLN A 28 0.81 5.68 15.52
N LEU A 29 0.22 4.96 14.55
CA LEU A 29 -0.27 5.58 13.34
C LEU A 29 -1.41 6.56 13.68
N PRO A 30 -1.44 7.73 13.03
CA PRO A 30 -2.58 8.64 13.10
C PRO A 30 -3.89 7.92 12.78
N ALA A 31 -4.99 8.42 13.36
CA ALA A 31 -6.31 8.06 12.85
C ALA A 31 -6.42 8.57 11.40
N LEU A 32 -6.92 7.71 10.52
CA LEU A 32 -7.22 8.05 9.14
C LEU A 32 -8.55 8.77 9.07
N ASP A 33 -8.69 9.68 8.12
CA ASP A 33 -10.00 10.18 7.71
C ASP A 33 -10.76 9.05 6.97
N ASP A 34 -12.09 9.19 6.84
CA ASP A 34 -12.95 8.15 6.25
C ASP A 34 -12.53 7.76 4.82
N ASP A 35 -11.80 8.64 4.14
CA ASP A 35 -11.27 8.47 2.80
C ASP A 35 -9.74 8.27 2.78
N GLU A 36 -9.12 7.81 3.86
CA GLU A 36 -7.70 7.47 3.86
C GLU A 36 -7.48 5.99 4.21
N VAL A 37 -6.46 5.38 3.61
CA VAL A 37 -6.06 4.00 3.91
C VAL A 37 -4.54 3.91 3.90
N TYR A 38 -3.98 3.17 4.86
CA TYR A 38 -2.57 2.82 4.81
C TYR A 38 -2.33 1.72 3.77
N TRP A 39 -1.31 1.87 2.94
CA TRP A 39 -0.96 0.84 1.94
C TRP A 39 -0.67 -0.52 2.56
N ALA A 40 -0.05 -0.54 3.74
CA ALA A 40 0.21 -1.75 4.50
C ALA A 40 -1.07 -2.53 4.86
N ASP A 41 -2.23 -1.88 4.82
CA ASP A 41 -3.53 -2.49 5.13
C ASP A 41 -4.15 -3.14 3.90
N LEU A 42 -3.72 -2.69 2.72
CA LEU A 42 -4.16 -3.19 1.43
C LEU A 42 -3.37 -4.44 1.02
N GLU A 43 -2.13 -4.56 1.45
CA GLU A 43 -1.31 -5.73 1.17
C GLU A 43 -1.98 -7.04 1.65
N GLY A 44 -2.07 -8.01 0.75
CA GLY A 44 -2.71 -9.30 0.96
C GLY A 44 -4.24 -9.30 0.83
N LEU A 45 -4.90 -8.16 0.58
CA LEU A 45 -6.32 -8.14 0.22
C LEU A 45 -6.54 -8.82 -1.14
N GLU A 46 -7.65 -9.53 -1.27
CA GLU A 46 -8.10 -10.15 -2.52
C GLU A 46 -8.67 -9.10 -3.46
N VAL A 47 -8.26 -9.11 -4.74
CA VAL A 47 -8.76 -8.16 -5.74
C VAL A 47 -9.73 -8.87 -6.67
N VAL A 48 -10.95 -8.35 -6.77
CA VAL A 48 -12.00 -8.88 -7.64
C VAL A 48 -12.56 -7.76 -8.50
N ASN A 49 -12.80 -8.04 -9.79
CA ASN A 49 -13.42 -7.05 -10.66
C ASN A 49 -14.96 -7.04 -10.56
N LEU A 50 -15.62 -6.09 -11.23
CA LEU A 50 -17.08 -5.99 -11.25
C LEU A 50 -17.82 -7.18 -11.88
N GLU A 51 -17.12 -8.05 -12.61
CA GLU A 51 -17.65 -9.28 -13.19
C GLU A 51 -17.47 -10.49 -12.26
N GLY A 52 -16.85 -10.30 -11.09
CA GLY A 52 -16.57 -11.36 -10.13
C GLY A 52 -15.29 -12.15 -10.42
N ILE A 53 -14.46 -11.70 -11.36
CA ILE A 53 -13.18 -12.33 -11.69
C ILE A 53 -12.16 -11.96 -10.62
N ASN A 54 -11.58 -12.98 -9.99
CA ASN A 54 -10.51 -12.81 -9.01
C ASN A 54 -9.15 -12.63 -9.71
N PHE A 55 -8.48 -11.51 -9.44
CA PHE A 55 -7.18 -11.18 -10.00
C PHE A 55 -6.00 -11.69 -9.16
N GLY A 56 -6.25 -12.07 -7.92
CA GLY A 56 -5.28 -12.54 -6.94
C GLY A 56 -5.27 -11.67 -5.71
N ARG A 57 -4.10 -11.50 -5.11
CA ARG A 57 -3.90 -10.67 -3.92
C ARG A 57 -2.93 -9.53 -4.19
N ILE A 58 -3.10 -8.41 -3.50
CA ILE A 58 -2.16 -7.30 -3.54
C ILE A 58 -0.84 -7.77 -2.92
N GLU A 59 0.24 -7.75 -3.71
CA GLU A 59 1.60 -8.06 -3.23
C GLU A 59 2.27 -6.81 -2.63
N ARG A 60 2.14 -5.67 -3.31
CA ARG A 60 2.67 -4.37 -2.86
C ARG A 60 2.02 -3.21 -3.61
N LEU A 61 2.21 -2.01 -3.09
CA LEU A 61 1.92 -0.75 -3.80
C LEU A 61 3.22 0.01 -4.05
N PHE A 62 3.26 0.77 -5.15
CA PHE A 62 4.35 1.68 -5.43
C PHE A 62 3.87 2.93 -6.15
N GLN A 63 4.57 4.04 -5.92
CA GLN A 63 4.26 5.32 -6.53
C GLN A 63 4.95 5.46 -7.89
N THR A 64 4.21 5.88 -8.91
CA THR A 64 4.77 6.17 -10.26
C THR A 64 5.02 7.66 -10.51
N GLY A 65 4.68 8.51 -9.54
CA GLY A 65 4.74 9.98 -9.62
C GLY A 65 3.44 10.62 -10.12
N ALA A 66 2.64 9.91 -10.92
CA ALA A 66 1.30 10.34 -11.31
C ALA A 66 0.23 9.73 -10.40
N ASN A 67 0.18 8.39 -10.36
CA ASN A 67 -0.73 7.63 -9.51
C ASN A 67 0.02 6.51 -8.80
N ASP A 68 -0.52 6.06 -7.68
CA ASP A 68 -0.05 4.85 -7.03
C ASP A 68 -0.58 3.62 -7.80
N VAL A 69 0.20 2.55 -7.83
CA VAL A 69 -0.11 1.33 -8.57
C VAL A 69 -0.04 0.14 -7.63
N MET A 70 -1.09 -0.67 -7.63
CA MET A 70 -1.15 -1.96 -6.96
C MET A 70 -0.55 -3.04 -7.86
N VAL A 71 0.40 -3.80 -7.32
CA VAL A 71 0.88 -5.05 -7.91
C VAL A 71 0.01 -6.17 -7.38
N ILE A 72 -0.73 -6.83 -8.26
CA ILE A 72 -1.63 -7.93 -7.89
C ILE A 72 -1.05 -9.21 -8.45
N ARG A 73 -0.93 -10.22 -7.58
CA ARG A 73 -0.38 -11.53 -7.92
C ARG A 73 -1.44 -12.60 -7.83
N GLY A 74 -1.76 -13.20 -8.98
CA GLY A 74 -2.67 -14.33 -9.13
C GLY A 74 -2.15 -15.29 -10.19
N GLU A 75 -3.02 -15.70 -11.12
CA GLU A 75 -2.62 -16.49 -12.30
C GLU A 75 -1.61 -15.75 -13.18
N ARG A 76 -1.73 -14.42 -13.26
CA ARG A 76 -0.76 -13.51 -13.86
C ARG A 76 -0.57 -12.29 -12.96
N GLU A 77 0.56 -11.63 -13.10
CA GLU A 77 0.81 -10.34 -12.46
C GLU A 77 0.00 -9.25 -13.18
N ARG A 78 -0.66 -8.38 -12.42
CA ARG A 78 -1.40 -7.21 -12.95
C ARG A 78 -0.97 -5.96 -12.22
N LEU A 79 -0.89 -4.85 -12.96
CA LEU A 79 -0.62 -3.52 -12.44
C LEU A 79 -1.90 -2.69 -12.55
N VAL A 80 -2.56 -2.47 -11.41
CA VAL A 80 -3.84 -1.76 -11.36
C VAL A 80 -3.64 -0.41 -10.65
N PRO A 81 -3.94 0.72 -11.30
CA PRO A 81 -3.87 2.04 -10.67
C PRO A 81 -4.78 2.13 -9.44
N PHE A 82 -4.26 2.65 -8.34
CA PHE A 82 -5.03 2.94 -7.14
C PHE A 82 -5.74 4.30 -7.27
N LEU A 83 -6.78 4.34 -8.09
CA LEU A 83 -7.61 5.53 -8.30
C LEU A 83 -8.95 5.35 -7.58
N ARG A 84 -9.15 6.11 -6.49
CA ARG A 84 -10.45 6.19 -5.80
C ARG A 84 -11.55 6.61 -6.77
N ASP A 85 -12.75 6.08 -6.57
CA ASP A 85 -14.00 6.28 -7.34
C ASP A 85 -13.98 5.82 -8.80
N GLN A 86 -12.82 5.87 -9.48
CA GLN A 86 -12.67 5.43 -10.87
C GLN A 86 -12.38 3.94 -10.96
N VAL A 87 -11.31 3.49 -10.33
CA VAL A 87 -10.86 2.08 -10.38
C VAL A 87 -11.26 1.35 -9.11
N ILE A 88 -11.05 1.95 -7.93
CA ILE A 88 -11.43 1.34 -6.65
C ILE A 88 -12.89 1.65 -6.35
N LYS A 89 -13.73 0.61 -6.25
CA LYS A 89 -15.17 0.76 -5.99
C LYS A 89 -15.52 0.49 -4.54
N GLN A 90 -14.88 -0.49 -3.92
CA GLN A 90 -15.11 -0.83 -2.52
C GLN A 90 -13.87 -1.48 -1.92
N ILE A 91 -13.56 -1.13 -0.66
CA ILE A 91 -12.55 -1.82 0.15
C ILE A 91 -13.28 -2.40 1.36
N ASP A 92 -13.23 -3.72 1.49
CA ASP A 92 -13.83 -4.46 2.58
C ASP A 92 -12.73 -5.13 3.41
N PHE A 93 -12.38 -4.48 4.53
CA PHE A 93 -11.36 -4.99 5.44
C PHE A 93 -11.84 -6.20 6.25
N GLU A 94 -13.15 -6.36 6.46
CA GLU A 94 -13.70 -7.51 7.20
C GLU A 94 -13.56 -8.79 6.37
N ASN A 95 -13.93 -8.72 5.10
CA ASN A 95 -13.81 -9.84 4.15
C ASN A 95 -12.43 -9.91 3.47
N ARG A 96 -11.53 -8.98 3.80
CA ARG A 96 -10.19 -8.84 3.23
C ARG A 96 -10.18 -8.79 1.69
N ARG A 97 -11.04 -7.96 1.11
CA ARG A 97 -11.28 -7.86 -0.33
C ARG A 97 -11.35 -6.41 -0.80
N ILE A 98 -10.96 -6.17 -2.05
CA ILE A 98 -11.13 -4.91 -2.77
C ILE A 98 -11.81 -5.19 -4.11
N ASP A 99 -12.86 -4.43 -4.40
CA ASP A 99 -13.59 -4.47 -5.66
C ASP A 99 -13.09 -3.37 -6.58
N VAL A 100 -12.70 -3.76 -7.79
CA VAL A 100 -12.16 -2.85 -8.80
C VAL A 100 -12.94 -2.86 -10.10
N ASP A 101 -13.01 -1.71 -10.75
CA ASP A 101 -13.51 -1.55 -12.10
C ASP A 101 -12.31 -1.55 -13.05
N TRP A 102 -11.92 -2.77 -13.44
CA TRP A 102 -10.75 -3.00 -14.28
C TRP A 102 -10.98 -4.24 -15.15
N ASP A 103 -10.62 -4.11 -16.42
CA ASP A 103 -10.79 -5.18 -17.41
C ASP A 103 -9.79 -6.32 -17.14
N ALA A 104 -10.28 -7.56 -17.16
CA ALA A 104 -9.49 -8.75 -16.90
C ALA A 104 -8.45 -9.05 -17.98
N ASP A 105 -8.63 -8.50 -19.20
CA ASP A 105 -7.76 -8.71 -20.35
C ASP A 105 -6.57 -7.73 -20.40
N PHE A 106 -6.60 -6.65 -19.61
CA PHE A 106 -5.53 -5.65 -19.52
C PHE A 106 -4.30 -6.10 -18.71
#